data_AF-A0A969Z9P5-F1
#
_entry.id   AF-A0A969Z9P5-F1
#
_cell.length_a   1.000
_cell.length_b   1.000
_cell.length_c   1.000
_cell.angle_alpha   90.00
_cell.angle_beta   90.00
_cell.angle_gamma   90.00
#
_symmetry.space_group_name_H-M   'P 1'
#
loop_
_entity.id
_entity.type
_entity.pdbx_description
1 polymer ?
#
loop_
_entity_poly.entity_id
_entity_poly.type
_entity_poly.pdbx_seq_one_letter_code
_entity_poly.pdbx_strand_id
1 'polypeptide(L)'
;MFHSLDYIYGKEPKHLNTVSKRYPFGEVSINYEAKDNTITNILISGDFFEKENIKELEAKLIGYKLYSKDLNIDISKYIENMTNDQFINLLKG
;
A
#
# COMPACT_ATOMS: atom_id res chain seq x y z
N MET A 1 -7.17 -12.23 -22.85
CA MET A 1 -6.04 -11.28 -22.79
C MET A 1 -5.92 -10.82 -21.34
N PHE A 2 -4.99 -11.40 -20.58
CA PHE A 2 -4.71 -10.97 -19.21
C PHE A 2 -3.28 -10.43 -19.18
N HIS A 3 -3.12 -9.14 -19.48
CA HIS A 3 -1.85 -8.44 -19.29
C HIS A 3 -1.81 -7.96 -17.84
N SER A 4 -1.23 -8.76 -16.95
CA SER A 4 -0.84 -8.28 -15.62
C SER A 4 0.31 -9.11 -15.08
N LEU A 5 1.42 -9.12 -15.82
CA LEU A 5 2.73 -9.63 -15.38
C LEU A 5 3.83 -8.66 -15.82
N ASP A 6 3.60 -7.36 -15.65
CA ASP A 6 4.61 -6.32 -15.89
C ASP A 6 4.87 -5.48 -14.63
N TYR A 7 4.86 -6.09 -13.45
CA TYR A 7 5.23 -5.42 -12.20
C TYR A 7 5.69 -6.57 -11.30
N ILE A 8 6.96 -6.82 -10.97
CA ILE A 8 8.15 -5.99 -10.85
C ILE A 8 9.35 -6.96 -11.05
N TYR A 9 10.03 -6.97 -12.20
CA TYR A 9 11.25 -7.78 -12.35
C TYR A 9 12.29 -6.97 -13.11
N GLY A 10 13.00 -6.07 -12.41
CA GLY A 10 14.12 -5.41 -13.07
C GLY A 10 14.78 -4.19 -12.42
N LYS A 11 14.42 -3.77 -11.20
CA LYS A 11 15.21 -2.73 -10.52
C LYS A 11 15.56 -3.16 -9.10
N GLU A 12 16.84 -3.39 -8.94
CA GLU A 12 17.61 -3.65 -7.73
C GLU A 12 16.97 -3.02 -6.47
N PRO A 13 16.74 -3.82 -5.40
CA PRO A 13 16.02 -3.36 -4.22
C PRO A 13 16.96 -2.48 -3.41
N LYS A 14 16.92 -1.16 -3.61
CA LYS A 14 17.70 -0.27 -2.75
C LYS A 14 17.01 -0.08 -1.40
N HIS A 15 15.67 -0.02 -1.32
CA HIS A 15 14.92 0.05 -0.06
C HIS A 15 13.46 -0.43 -0.21
N LEU A 16 13.23 -1.74 -0.25
CA LEU A 16 11.88 -2.32 -0.11
C LEU A 16 11.56 -2.45 1.38
N ASN A 17 10.50 -1.81 1.83
CA ASN A 17 9.98 -1.95 3.19
C ASN A 17 8.74 -2.83 3.16
N THR A 18 8.73 -3.85 3.99
CA THR A 18 7.60 -4.76 4.13
C THR A 18 7.06 -4.65 5.54
N VAL A 19 5.81 -4.23 5.66
CA VAL A 19 5.09 -4.13 6.92
C VAL A 19 3.85 -5.02 6.84
N SER A 20 3.68 -5.91 7.80
CA SER A 20 2.52 -6.79 7.88
C SER A 20 1.88 -6.69 9.25
N LYS A 21 0.55 -6.64 9.26
CA LYS A 21 -0.22 -6.60 10.49
C LYS A 21 -1.49 -7.38 10.33
N ARG A 22 -1.77 -8.17 11.36
CA ARG A 22 -2.99 -8.95 11.46
C ARG A 22 -4.07 -8.11 12.13
N TYR A 23 -5.17 -7.93 11.42
CA TYR A 23 -6.37 -7.25 11.90
C TYR A 23 -7.50 -8.24 12.13
N PRO A 24 -8.54 -7.89 12.91
CA PRO A 24 -9.70 -8.76 13.10
C PRO A 24 -10.48 -9.02 11.80
N PHE A 25 -10.36 -8.14 10.81
CA PHE A 25 -11.02 -8.25 9.51
C PHE A 25 -10.16 -8.94 8.43
N GLY A 26 -8.90 -9.28 8.74
CA GLY A 26 -7.97 -9.83 7.75
C GLY A 26 -6.50 -9.58 8.06
N GLU A 27 -5.60 -10.25 7.34
CA GLU A 27 -4.17 -9.93 7.37
C GLU A 27 -3.83 -8.97 6.25
N VAL A 28 -3.17 -7.86 6.57
CA VAL A 28 -2.74 -6.85 5.59
C VAL A 28 -1.22 -6.77 5.60
N SER A 29 -0.62 -7.03 4.45
CA SER A 29 0.80 -6.88 4.18
C SER A 29 1.03 -5.82 3.11
N ILE A 30 1.85 -4.83 3.40
CA ILE A 30 2.19 -3.74 2.49
C ILE A 30 3.68 -3.77 2.24
N ASN A 31 4.03 -3.90 0.97
CA ASN A 31 5.39 -3.84 0.47
C ASN A 31 5.53 -2.52 -0.28
N TYR A 32 6.31 -1.59 0.23
CA TYR A 32 6.47 -0.28 -0.39
C TYR A 32 7.93 0.10 -0.52
N GLU A 33 8.24 0.82 -1.58
CA GLU A 33 9.54 1.40 -1.84
C GLU A 33 9.43 2.90 -1.66
N ALA A 34 10.33 3.46 -0.87
CA ALA A 34 10.40 4.89 -0.62
C ALA A 34 11.75 5.43 -1.06
N LYS A 35 11.74 6.53 -1.80
CA LYS A 35 12.93 7.28 -2.18
C LYS A 35 12.71 8.74 -1.82
N ASP A 36 13.63 9.31 -1.05
CA ASP A 36 13.54 10.71 -0.62
C ASP A 36 12.18 11.03 0.03
N ASN A 37 11.78 10.19 1.00
CA ASN A 37 10.53 10.30 1.75
C ASN A 37 9.25 10.19 0.90
N THR A 38 9.38 9.79 -0.37
CA THR A 38 8.29 9.68 -1.35
C THR A 38 8.12 8.22 -1.77
N ILE A 39 6.90 7.70 -1.74
CA ILE A 39 6.59 6.33 -2.16
C ILE A 39 6.78 6.26 -3.68
N THR A 40 7.73 5.46 -4.14
CA THR A 40 7.94 5.23 -5.57
C THR A 40 7.20 4.00 -6.07
N ASN A 41 6.94 3.05 -5.18
CA ASN A 41 6.23 1.83 -5.49
C ASN A 41 5.52 1.33 -4.23
N ILE A 42 4.36 0.71 -4.40
CA ILE A 42 3.61 0.11 -3.29
C ILE A 42 2.80 -1.07 -3.82
N LEU A 43 2.83 -2.15 -3.04
CA LEU A 43 2.14 -3.38 -3.29
C LEU A 43 1.42 -3.80 -2.00
N ILE A 44 0.10 -3.83 -2.05
CA ILE A 44 -0.77 -4.23 -0.95
C ILE A 44 -1.23 -5.65 -1.22
N SER A 45 -0.97 -6.56 -0.29
CA SER A 45 -1.28 -7.97 -0.41
C SER A 45 -1.70 -8.54 0.93
N GLY A 46 -2.56 -9.54 0.94
CA GLY A 46 -3.01 -10.14 2.18
C GLY A 46 -4.36 -10.82 2.03
N ASP A 47 -4.89 -11.26 3.16
CA ASP A 47 -6.20 -11.88 3.28
C ASP A 47 -7.16 -10.83 3.86
N PHE A 48 -7.51 -9.84 3.05
CA PHE A 48 -8.45 -8.77 3.40
C PHE A 48 -9.51 -8.63 2.32
N PHE A 49 -10.66 -8.07 2.69
CA PHE A 49 -11.74 -7.81 1.73
C PHE A 49 -11.51 -6.47 1.02
N GLU A 50 -11.16 -6.55 -0.25
CA GLU A 50 -11.12 -5.39 -1.15
C GLU A 50 -12.54 -5.02 -1.63
N LYS A 51 -12.90 -3.75 -1.49
CA LYS A 51 -14.17 -3.17 -1.97
C LYS A 51 -14.06 -2.57 -3.36
N GLU A 52 -12.93 -1.95 -3.64
CA GLU A 52 -12.59 -1.33 -4.90
C GLU A 52 -11.24 -1.85 -5.40
N ASN A 53 -10.85 -1.44 -6.60
CA ASN A 53 -9.60 -1.86 -7.20
C ASN A 53 -8.39 -1.37 -6.41
N ILE A 54 -7.70 -2.30 -5.74
CA ILE A 54 -6.49 -2.02 -4.96
C ILE A 54 -5.38 -1.43 -5.83
N LYS A 55 -5.31 -1.77 -7.13
CA LYS A 55 -4.30 -1.20 -8.03
C LYS A 55 -4.47 0.30 -8.25
N GLU A 56 -5.71 0.79 -8.23
CA GLU A 56 -5.96 2.23 -8.29
C GLU A 56 -5.52 2.92 -7.01
N LEU A 57 -5.72 2.28 -5.85
CA LEU A 57 -5.21 2.78 -4.58
C LEU A 57 -3.67 2.85 -4.59
N GLU A 58 -3.02 1.78 -5.02
CA GLU A 58 -1.56 1.72 -5.15
C GLU A 58 -1.04 2.84 -6.06
N ALA A 59 -1.65 3.01 -7.24
CA ALA A 59 -1.29 4.07 -8.18
C ALA A 59 -1.47 5.48 -7.59
N LYS A 60 -2.50 5.71 -6.78
CA LYS A 60 -2.71 7.00 -6.08
C LYS A 60 -1.71 7.24 -4.95
N LEU A 61 -1.20 6.18 -4.35
CA LEU A 61 -0.19 6.23 -3.29
C LEU A 61 1.23 6.41 -3.84
N ILE A 62 1.49 6.01 -5.09
CA ILE A 62 2.74 6.34 -5.78
C ILE A 62 2.86 7.87 -5.91
N GLY A 63 3.97 8.43 -5.42
CA GLY A 63 4.22 9.86 -5.31
C GLY A 63 3.79 10.48 -3.98
N TYR A 64 3.18 9.71 -3.09
CA TYR A 64 2.77 10.20 -1.77
C TYR A 64 3.96 10.27 -0.80
N LYS A 65 4.00 11.32 0.03
CA LYS A 65 5.05 11.50 1.03
C LYS A 65 4.71 10.76 2.32
N LEU A 66 5.58 9.87 2.78
CA LEU A 66 5.38 9.04 3.99
C LEU A 66 5.13 9.86 5.27
N TYR A 67 5.65 11.09 5.34
CA TYR A 67 5.50 11.97 6.50
C TYR A 67 4.22 12.80 6.49
N SER A 68 3.42 12.73 5.41
CA SER A 68 2.16 13.43 5.34
C SER A 68 1.19 12.82 6.36
N LYS A 69 0.74 13.65 7.29
CA LYS A 69 -0.20 13.27 8.35
C LYS A 69 -1.62 13.06 7.81
N ASP A 70 -1.91 13.64 6.65
CA ASP A 70 -3.21 13.58 5.97
C ASP A 70 -3.11 12.80 4.67
N LEU A 71 -3.60 11.56 4.69
CA LEU A 71 -3.89 10.81 3.46
C LEU A 71 -5.12 11.44 2.80
N ASN A 72 -4.92 12.09 1.65
CA ASN A 72 -6.03 12.59 0.83
C ASN A 72 -6.77 11.47 0.07
N ILE A 73 -6.59 10.22 0.50
CA ILE A 73 -7.17 9.02 -0.10
C ILE A 73 -7.90 8.29 1.01
N ASP A 74 -9.16 7.97 0.78
CA ASP A 74 -9.97 7.24 1.74
C ASP A 74 -9.72 5.74 1.60
N ILE A 75 -8.87 5.18 2.46
CA ILE A 75 -8.48 3.76 2.41
C ILE A 75 -9.69 2.85 2.67
N SER A 76 -10.67 3.31 3.44
CA SER A 76 -11.89 2.55 3.76
C SER A 76 -12.79 2.26 2.56
N LYS A 77 -12.66 3.03 1.46
CA LYS A 77 -13.33 2.73 0.18
C LYS A 77 -12.71 1.54 -0.54
N TYR A 78 -11.42 1.30 -0.32
CA TYR A 78 -10.66 0.25 -0.99
C TYR A 78 -10.58 -1.03 -0.16
N ILE A 79 -10.33 -0.90 1.14
CA ILE A 79 -10.17 -2.03 2.05
C ILE A 79 -11.27 -1.96 3.11
N GLU A 80 -12.10 -3.00 3.18
CA GLU A 80 -13.15 -3.11 4.16
C GLU A 80 -12.57 -3.14 5.59
N ASN A 81 -13.13 -2.30 6.48
CA ASN A 81 -12.72 -2.14 7.89
C ASN A 81 -11.31 -1.56 8.12
N MET A 82 -10.59 -1.12 7.08
CA MET A 82 -9.31 -0.41 7.25
C MET A 82 -9.50 1.11 7.19
N THR A 83 -9.00 1.83 8.19
CA THR A 83 -9.05 3.30 8.23
C THR A 83 -7.70 3.92 7.86
N ASN A 84 -7.74 5.18 7.43
CA ASN A 84 -6.53 5.94 7.10
C ASN A 84 -5.52 5.94 8.26
N ASP A 85 -5.99 6.06 9.50
CA ASP A 85 -5.14 6.09 10.68
C ASP A 85 -4.43 4.73 10.89
N GLN A 86 -5.15 3.61 10.71
CA GLN A 86 -4.54 2.28 10.79
C GLN A 86 -3.50 2.06 9.68
N PHE A 87 -3.76 2.55 8.47
CA PHE A 87 -2.83 2.49 7.35
C PHE A 87 -1.57 3.32 7.60
N ILE A 88 -1.72 4.57 8.08
CA ILE A 88 -0.60 5.43 8.45
C ILE A 88 0.20 4.81 9.58
N ASN A 89 -0.47 4.24 10.59
CA ASN A 89 0.19 3.55 11.69
C ASN A 89 0.94 2.31 11.21
N LEU A 90 0.45 1.63 10.16
CA LEU A 90 1.15 0.50 9.55
C LEU A 90 2.42 0.95 8.83
N LEU A 91 2.35 2.07 8.10
CA LEU A 91 3.50 2.65 7.39
C LEU A 91 4.55 3.24 8.32
N LYS A 92 4.15 3.74 9.50
CA LYS A 92 5.03 4.31 10.53
C LYS A 92 5.57 3.26 11.54
N GLY A 93 5.02 2.05 11.50
CA GLY A 93 5.28 0.97 12.46
C GLY A 93 6.63 0.32 12.29
#